data_AF-A0A7K2IL56-F1
#
_entry.id   AF-A0A7K2IL56-F1
#
_cell.length_a   1.000
_cell.length_b   1.000
_cell.length_c   1.000
_cell.angle_alpha   90.00
_cell.angle_beta   90.00
_cell.angle_gamma   90.00
#
_symmetry.space_group_name_H-M   'P 1'
#
loop_
_entity.id
_entity.type
_entity.pdbx_description
1 polymer ?
#
loop_
_entity_poly.entity_id
_entity_poly.type
_entity_poly.pdbx_seq_one_letter_code
_entity_poly.pdbx_strand_id
1 'polypeptide(L)' 'MTPEVARWDREVIREPDGTVFVCCVGEGGRPIALALDAEHAEALGLALIDDEEVTA' A
#
# COMPACT_ATOMS: atom_id res chain seq x y z
N MET A 1 -4.61 -1.86 21.01
CA MET A 1 -3.74 -1.37 19.93
C MET A 1 -4.13 0.06 19.63
N THR A 2 -3.16 0.96 19.48
CA THR A 2 -3.40 2.34 19.05
C THR A 2 -3.32 2.36 17.52
N PRO A 3 -4.34 2.86 16.80
CA PRO A 3 -4.26 2.99 15.35
C PRO A 3 -3.16 3.98 14.97
N GLU A 4 -2.41 3.66 13.94
CA GLU A 4 -1.37 4.52 13.41
C GLU A 4 -1.81 5.08 12.05
N VAL A 5 -1.73 6.41 11.92
CA VAL A 5 -2.06 7.10 10.68
C VAL A 5 -0.77 7.29 9.90
N ALA A 6 -0.74 6.77 8.68
CA ALA A 6 0.40 6.91 7.78
C ALA A 6 -0.06 7.49 6.43
N ARG A 7 0.78 8.31 5.82
CA ARG A 7 0.56 8.84 4.47
C ARG A 7 1.08 7.83 3.47
N TRP A 8 0.20 7.35 2.60
CA TRP A 8 0.59 6.51 1.48
C TRP A 8 1.41 7.31 0.46
N ASP A 9 2.57 6.77 0.05
CA ASP A 9 3.53 7.44 -0.85
C ASP A 9 3.44 6.98 -2.32
N ARG A 10 2.47 6.10 -2.64
CA ARG A 10 2.25 5.48 -3.95
C ARG A 10 3.32 4.48 -4.39
N GLU A 11 4.23 4.10 -3.50
CA GLU A 11 5.14 2.99 -3.76
C GLU A 11 4.49 1.67 -3.29
N VAL A 12 4.52 0.68 -4.19
CA VAL A 12 3.97 -0.65 -3.96
C VAL A 12 5.02 -1.68 -4.36
N ILE A 13 5.37 -2.57 -3.43
CA ILE A 13 6.30 -3.67 -3.65
C ILE A 13 5.49 -4.97 -3.69
N ARG A 14 5.71 -5.77 -4.73
CA ARG A 14 5.07 -7.08 -4.92
C ARG A 14 6.11 -8.18 -4.78
N GLU A 15 5.94 -9.05 -3.79
CA GLU A 15 6.84 -10.17 -3.57
C GLU A 15 6.42 -11.40 -4.39
N PRO A 16 7.36 -12.32 -4.71
CA PRO A 16 7.04 -13.55 -5.45
C PRO A 16 6.06 -14.49 -4.74
N ASP A 17 5.93 -14.39 -3.42
CA ASP A 17 4.99 -15.19 -2.62
C ASP A 17 3.56 -14.64 -2.63
N GLY A 18 3.31 -13.52 -3.34
CA GLY A 18 2.02 -12.87 -3.45
C GLY A 18 1.74 -11.82 -2.37
N THR A 19 2.67 -11.59 -1.43
CA THR A 19 2.57 -10.49 -0.48
C THR A 19 2.74 -9.15 -1.19
N VAL A 20 1.87 -8.19 -0.85
CA VAL A 20 1.95 -6.83 -1.36
C VAL A 20 2.24 -5.87 -0.22
N PHE A 21 3.29 -5.07 -0.35
CA PHE A 21 3.63 -4.01 0.59
C PHE A 21 3.23 -2.65 0.02
N VAL A 22 2.39 -1.94 0.75
CA VAL A 22 2.09 -0.53 0.49
C VAL A 22 3.00 0.32 1.36
N CYS A 23 3.90 1.05 0.72
CA CYS A 23 4.86 1.91 1.40
C CYS A 23 4.19 3.21 1.87
N CYS A 24 4.50 3.61 3.09
CA CYS A 24 3.88 4.74 3.75
C CYS A 24 4.91 5.51 4.59
N VAL A 25 4.59 6.77 4.85
CA VAL A 25 5.33 7.62 5.77
C VAL A 25 4.45 7.93 6.97
N GLY A 26 4.85 7.42 8.13
CA GLY A 26 4.22 7.71 9.42
C GLY A 26 4.58 9.08 9.97
N GLU A 27 4.09 9.35 11.18
CA GLU A 27 4.40 10.58 11.89
C GLU A 27 5.92 10.73 12.10
N GLY A 28 6.43 11.95 11.92
CA GLY A 28 7.86 12.25 12.05
C GLY A 28 8.74 11.72 10.91
N GLY A 29 8.15 11.26 9.79
CA GLY A 29 8.90 10.79 8.63
C GLY A 29 9.37 9.33 8.75
N ARG A 30 8.82 8.59 9.71
CA ARG A 30 9.13 7.17 9.91
C ARG A 30 8.64 6.34 8.71
N PRO A 31 9.47 5.52 8.06
CA PRO A 31 9.00 4.60 7.03
C PRO A 31 8.13 3.50 7.66
N ILE A 32 7.00 3.20 7.04
CA ILE A 32 6.04 2.17 7.45
C ILE A 32 5.64 1.40 6.19
N ALA A 33 5.43 0.09 6.31
CA ALA A 33 4.85 -0.70 5.25
C ALA A 33 3.58 -1.38 5.76
N LEU A 34 2.49 -1.27 5.01
CA LEU A 34 1.29 -2.07 5.21
C LEU A 34 1.41 -3.34 4.37
N ALA A 35 1.58 -4.47 5.04
CA ALA A 35 1.62 -5.78 4.38
C ALA A 35 0.20 -6.29 4.14
N LEU A 36 -0.08 -6.64 2.90
CA LEU A 36 -1.35 -7.18 2.44
C LEU A 36 -1.09 -8.58 1.91
N ASP A 37 -1.95 -9.53 2.30
CA ASP A 37 -2.04 -10.79 1.58
C ASP A 37 -2.79 -10.60 0.25
N ALA A 38 -2.90 -11.69 -0.52
CA ALA A 38 -3.54 -11.66 -1.83
C ALA A 38 -5.01 -11.21 -1.78
N GLU A 39 -5.78 -11.63 -0.76
CA GLU A 39 -7.20 -11.26 -0.62
C GLU A 39 -7.36 -9.76 -0.34
N HIS A 40 -6.56 -9.23 0.59
CA HIS A 40 -6.59 -7.81 0.92
C HIS A 40 -6.04 -6.95 -0.21
N ALA A 41 -5.01 -7.42 -0.92
CA ALA A 41 -4.45 -6.72 -2.07
C ALA A 41 -5.46 -6.64 -3.22
N GLU A 42 -6.22 -7.71 -3.49
CA GLU A 42 -7.30 -7.69 -4.47
C GLU A 42 -8.42 -6.73 -4.06
N ALA A 43 -8.80 -6.72 -2.78
CA ALA A 43 -9.82 -5.81 -2.26
C ALA A 43 -9.39 -4.32 -2.32
N LEU A 44 -8.10 -4.03 -2.11
CA LEU A 44 -7.53 -2.69 -2.31
C LEU A 44 -7.24 -2.36 -3.79
N GLY A 45 -7.22 -3.39 -4.64
CA GLY A 45 -6.55 -3.46 -5.94
C GLY A 45 -6.97 -2.42 -6.99
N LEU A 46 -8.15 -1.80 -6.86
CA LEU A 46 -8.64 -0.81 -7.83
C LEU A 46 -8.57 0.65 -7.34
N ALA A 47 -8.36 0.90 -6.05
CA ALA A 47 -8.43 2.25 -5.49
C ALA A 47 -7.06 2.83 -5.12
N LEU A 48 -6.08 1.97 -4.89
CA LEU A 48 -4.76 2.35 -4.38
C LEU A 48 -3.63 1.70 -5.19
N ILE A 49 -3.77 0.48 -5.70
CA ILE A 49 -2.62 -0.23 -6.26
C ILE A 49 -2.46 0.02 -7.77
N ASP A 50 -3.57 0.13 -8.51
CA ASP A 50 -3.59 0.40 -9.94
C ASP A 50 -4.16 1.80 -10.24
N ASP A 51 -3.42 2.85 -9.89
CA ASP A 51 -3.61 4.19 -10.49
C ASP A 51 -2.94 4.15 -11.87
N GLU A 52 -3.40 3.27 -12.77
CA GLU A 52 -3.15 3.46 -14.19
C GLU A 52 -3.89 4.76 -14.56
N GLU A 53 -3.09 5.80 -14.78
CA GLU A 53 -3.48 7.09 -15.34
C GLU A 53 -4.55 6.85 -16.42
N VAL A 54 -5.81 7.16 -16.13
CA VAL A 54 -6.86 7.24 -17.16
C VAL A 54 -6.50 8.44 -18.02
N THR A 55 -5.57 8.26 -18.95
CA THR A 55 -5.34 9.20 -20.05
C THR A 55 -6.54 9.09 -20.98
N ALA A 56 -7.53 9.95 -20.74
CA ALA A 56 -8.62 10.23 -21.68
C ALA A 56 -8.18 11.30 -22.70
#